data_AF-A0AAP0QSZ9-F1
#
_entry.id   AF-A0AAP0QSZ9-F1
#
_cell.length_a   1.000
_cell.length_b   1.000
_cell.length_c   1.000
_cell.angle_alpha   90.00
_cell.angle_beta   90.00
_cell.angle_gamma   90.00
#
_symmetry.space_group_name_H-M   'P 1'
#
loop_
_entity.id
_entity.type
_entity.pdbx_description
1 polymer ?
#
loop_
_entity_poly.entity_id
_entity_poly.type
_entity_poly.pdbx_seq_one_letter_code
_entity_poly.pdbx_strand_id
1 'polypeptide(L)'
;MTINDVITGMIFYGTRLYMQESIKNRENGSRSTTLVLLNTRNTGGYKSVKEMIMADAKSPWGNQFRFLHVSVPDLTKPEASNPLEFVLKAQKIIKRKRTL
;
A
#
# COMPACT_ATOMS: atom_id res chain seq x y z
N MET A 1 1.82 -11.81 7.54
CA MET A 1 1.53 -11.37 6.14
C MET A 1 0.04 -11.30 6.07
N THR A 2 -0.56 -10.18 5.66
CA THR A 2 -2.02 -10.09 5.52
C THR A 2 -2.42 -10.25 4.05
N ILE A 3 -3.70 -10.52 3.79
CA ILE A 3 -4.26 -10.56 2.43
C ILE A 3 -4.02 -9.23 1.71
N ASN A 4 -4.17 -8.10 2.42
CA ASN A 4 -3.91 -6.76 1.87
C ASN A 4 -2.46 -6.59 1.42
N ASP A 5 -1.50 -7.19 2.12
CA ASP A 5 -0.08 -7.13 1.72
C ASP A 5 0.16 -7.84 0.39
N VAL A 6 -0.48 -9.00 0.20
CA VAL A 6 -0.34 -9.82 -1.02
C VAL A 6 -1.00 -9.11 -2.21
N ILE A 7 -2.25 -8.65 -2.05
CA ILE A 7 -2.98 -7.94 -3.11
C ILE A 7 -2.23 -6.66 -3.52
N THR A 8 -1.75 -5.88 -2.54
CA THR A 8 -0.98 -4.66 -2.83
C THR A 8 0.30 -4.98 -3.60
N GLY A 9 1.02 -6.06 -3.21
CA GLY A 9 2.21 -6.51 -3.93
C GLY A 9 1.91 -6.91 -5.38
N MET A 10 0.79 -7.58 -5.63
CA MET A 10 0.36 -7.95 -6.98
C MET A 10 0.00 -6.73 -7.84
N ILE A 11 -0.68 -5.73 -7.26
CA ILE A 11 -0.98 -4.46 -7.95
C ILE A 11 0.32 -3.74 -8.31
N PHE A 12 1.30 -3.70 -7.39
CA PHE A 12 2.61 -3.09 -7.64
C PHE A 12 3.34 -3.81 -8.78
N TYR A 13 3.29 -5.14 -8.79
CA TYR A 13 3.92 -5.96 -9.82
C TYR A 13 3.32 -5.70 -11.20
N GLY A 14 2.00 -5.77 -11.33
CA GLY A 14 1.30 -5.49 -12.59
C GLY A 14 1.54 -4.06 -13.08
N THR A 15 1.52 -3.08 -12.17
CA THR A 15 1.84 -1.68 -12.50
C THR A 15 3.27 -1.55 -13.02
N ARG A 16 4.24 -2.21 -12.40
CA ARG A 16 5.64 -2.17 -12.86
C ARG A 16 5.83 -2.84 -14.21
N LEU A 17 5.20 -4.00 -14.46
CA LEU A 17 5.19 -4.64 -15.77
C LEU A 17 4.63 -3.69 -16.84
N TYR A 18 3.49 -3.06 -16.55
CA TYR A 18 2.87 -2.08 -17.44
C TYR A 18 3.79 -0.89 -17.72
N MET A 19 4.44 -0.32 -16.70
CA MET A 19 5.37 0.80 -16.86
C MET A 19 6.58 0.43 -17.73
N GLN A 20 7.12 -0.77 -17.58
CA GLN A 20 8.27 -1.24 -18.36
C GLN A 20 7.91 -1.42 -19.84
N GLU A 21 6.73 -1.98 -20.14
CA GLU A 21 6.28 -2.16 -21.52
C GLU A 21 5.83 -0.85 -22.19
N SER A 22 5.15 0.03 -21.44
CA SER A 22 4.63 1.30 -21.97
C SER A 22 5.70 2.36 -22.19
N ILE A 23 6.84 2.26 -21.50
CA ILE A 23 7.92 3.25 -21.55
C ILE A 23 9.19 2.59 -22.09
N LYS A 24 9.14 2.13 -23.35
CA LYS A 24 10.22 1.38 -24.04
C LYS A 24 11.60 2.07 -24.10
N ASN A 25 11.72 3.32 -23.65
CA ASN A 25 12.94 4.15 -23.77
C ASN A 25 13.33 4.91 -22.50
N ARG A 26 12.71 4.69 -21.33
CA ARG A 26 13.26 5.21 -20.06
C ARG A 26 14.00 4.11 -19.34
N GLU A 27 15.15 4.47 -18.80
CA GLU A 27 15.96 3.60 -17.95
C GLU A 27 15.08 2.86 -16.93
N ASN A 28 15.36 1.58 -16.74
CA ASN A 28 14.68 0.68 -15.79
C ASN A 28 14.67 1.16 -14.32
N GLY A 29 15.13 2.38 -14.02
CA GLY A 29 15.27 2.98 -12.69
C GLY A 29 14.34 4.16 -12.38
N SER A 30 13.26 4.38 -13.16
CA SER A 30 12.27 5.41 -12.80
C SER A 30 11.58 5.07 -11.47
N ARG A 31 11.85 5.89 -10.43
CA ARG A 31 11.29 5.68 -9.09
C ARG A 31 9.79 5.92 -9.10
N SER A 32 9.02 4.93 -8.66
CA SER A 32 7.57 5.04 -8.45
C SER A 32 7.24 5.02 -6.96
N THR A 33 6.30 5.88 -6.56
CA THR A 33 5.81 5.96 -5.18
C THR A 33 4.30 5.78 -5.18
N THR A 34 3.80 4.88 -4.33
CA THR A 34 2.36 4.67 -4.12
C THR A 34 1.93 5.29 -2.80
N LEU A 35 0.71 5.83 -2.79
CA LEU A 35 0.00 6.27 -1.59
C LEU A 35 -0.95 5.17 -1.12
N VAL A 36 -0.69 4.62 0.05
CA VAL A 36 -1.58 3.66 0.71
C VAL A 36 -2.38 4.40 1.77
N LEU A 37 -3.72 4.35 1.70
CA LEU A 37 -4.57 4.92 2.74
C LEU A 37 -4.77 3.91 3.87
N LEU A 38 -4.51 4.35 5.10
CA LEU A 38 -4.72 3.57 6.31
C LEU A 38 -5.84 4.21 7.11
N ASN A 39 -6.80 3.39 7.52
CA ASN A 39 -7.80 3.83 8.48
C ASN A 39 -7.13 3.96 9.86
N THR A 40 -7.19 5.15 10.45
CA THR A 40 -6.61 5.43 11.79
C THR A 40 -7.66 5.49 12.88
N ARG A 41 -8.91 5.15 12.54
CA ARG A 41 -10.00 5.10 13.50
C ARG A 41 -9.70 4.04 14.56
N ASN A 42 -9.43 4.48 15.79
CA ASN A 42 -9.18 3.61 16.93
C ASN A 42 -10.51 3.03 17.42
N THR A 43 -11.04 2.03 16.73
CA THR A 43 -12.28 1.38 17.12
C THR A 43 -12.04 -0.11 17.31
N GLY A 44 -12.02 -0.54 18.57
CA GLY A 44 -12.25 -1.93 18.92
C GLY A 44 -13.68 -2.34 18.59
N GLY A 45 -14.03 -2.40 17.30
CA GLY A 45 -15.36 -2.76 16.79
C GLY A 45 -15.97 -1.74 15.81
N TYR A 46 -17.14 -2.06 15.28
CA TYR A 46 -17.96 -1.12 14.51
C TYR A 46 -18.56 -0.06 15.46
N LYS A 47 -18.67 1.18 14.98
CA LYS A 47 -19.43 2.24 15.67
C LYS A 47 -20.49 2.80 14.73
N SER A 48 -21.67 3.04 15.26
CA SER A 48 -22.76 3.69 14.54
C SER A 48 -22.51 5.19 14.41
N VAL A 49 -23.14 5.83 13.41
CA VAL A 49 -23.06 7.30 13.23
C VAL A 49 -23.54 8.03 14.47
N LYS A 50 -24.59 7.52 15.12
CA LYS A 50 -25.16 8.11 16.35
C LYS A 50 -24.15 8.17 17.49
N GLU A 51 -23.32 7.13 17.64
CA GLU A 51 -22.24 7.11 18.64
C GLU A 51 -21.07 8.02 18.26
N MET A 52 -20.86 8.28 16.98
CA MET A 52 -19.76 9.13 16.48
C MET A 52 -20.02 10.63 16.60
N ILE A 53 -21.28 11.05 16.77
CA ILE A 53 -21.67 12.46 16.90
C ILE A 53 -21.88 12.91 18.35
N MET A 54 -21.72 11.99 19.32
CA MET A 54 -21.80 12.35 20.74
C MET A 54 -20.59 13.22 21.13
N ALA A 55 -20.80 14.15 22.07
CA ALA A 55 -19.79 15.15 22.46
C ALA A 55 -18.49 14.53 23.01
N ASP A 56 -18.56 13.32 23.55
CA ASP A 56 -17.46 12.55 24.15
C ASP A 56 -17.05 11.33 23.30
N ALA A 57 -17.43 11.32 22.02
CA ALA A 57 -17.13 10.20 21.13
C ALA A 57 -15.62 9.94 21.01
N LYS A 58 -15.16 8.78 21.49
CA LYS A 58 -13.75 8.32 21.33
C LYS A 58 -13.29 8.20 19.88
N SER A 59 -14.22 8.12 18.94
CA SER A 59 -13.99 8.05 17.50
C SER A 59 -15.02 8.95 16.82
N PRO A 60 -14.78 10.27 16.77
CA PRO A 60 -15.76 11.22 16.25
C PRO A 60 -15.98 11.05 14.74
N TRP A 61 -17.13 11.55 14.27
CA TRP A 61 -17.47 11.55 12.84
C TRP A 61 -16.48 12.42 12.04
N GLY A 62 -16.17 11.98 10.82
CA GLY A 62 -15.23 12.66 9.92
C GLY A 62 -14.07 11.78 9.45
N ASN A 63 -13.12 12.43 8.75
CA ASN A 63 -12.00 11.77 8.10
C ASN A 63 -10.93 11.38 9.12
N GLN A 64 -10.73 10.07 9.28
CA GLN A 64 -9.70 9.49 10.13
C GLN A 64 -8.89 8.47 9.34
N PHE A 65 -8.02 8.99 8.48
CA PHE A 65 -7.08 8.19 7.73
C PHE A 65 -5.72 8.88 7.66
N ARG A 66 -4.68 8.08 7.40
CA ARG A 66 -3.33 8.57 7.12
C ARG A 66 -2.83 7.99 5.80
N PHE A 67 -1.98 8.76 5.14
CA PHE A 67 -1.27 8.32 3.96
C PHE A 67 0.05 7.67 4.35
N LEU A 68 0.30 6.49 3.81
CA LEU A 68 1.58 5.84 3.85
C LEU A 68 2.22 5.91 2.46
N HIS A 69 3.32 6.65 2.37
CA HIS A 69 4.10 6.76 1.14
C HIS A 69 5.04 5.55 1.04
N VAL A 70 4.82 4.71 0.03
CA VAL A 70 5.57 3.46 -0.17
C VAL A 70 6.26 3.50 -1.52
N SER A 71 7.58 3.40 -1.52
CA SER A 71 8.34 3.20 -2.76
C SER A 71 7.97 1.85 -3.38
N VAL A 72 7.53 1.87 -4.63
CA VAL A 72 7.27 0.65 -5.39
C VAL A 72 8.61 0.05 -5.78
N PRO A 73 8.86 -1.26 -5.49
CA PRO A 73 10.11 -1.89 -5.89
C PRO A 73 10.33 -1.74 -7.40
N ASP A 74 11.58 -1.55 -7.80
CA ASP A 74 11.94 -1.67 -9.22
C ASP A 74 11.87 -3.14 -9.64
N LEU A 75 11.50 -3.35 -10.90
CA LEU A 75 11.40 -4.67 -11.50
C LEU A 75 12.75 -5.05 -12.09
N THR A 76 13.40 -6.06 -11.51
CA THR A 76 14.61 -6.65 -12.09
C THR A 76 14.27 -7.77 -13.07
N LYS A 77 15.18 -8.09 -14.00
CA LYS A 77 14.98 -9.17 -14.99
C LYS A 77 14.60 -10.53 -14.37
N PRO A 78 15.19 -10.97 -13.23
CA PRO A 78 14.76 -12.21 -12.56
C PRO A 78 13.35 -12.13 -11.96
N GLU A 79 13.00 -10.97 -11.38
CA GLU A 79 11.69 -10.74 -10.73
C GLU A 79 10.54 -10.66 -11.74
N ALA A 80 10.80 -10.32 -13.01
CA ALA A 80 9.81 -10.38 -14.09
C ALA A 80 9.35 -11.81 -14.41
N SER A 81 10.17 -12.81 -14.09
CA SER A 81 9.85 -14.23 -14.28
C SER A 81 9.34 -14.89 -12.99
N ASN A 82 9.44 -14.21 -11.84
CA ASN A 82 8.99 -14.74 -10.54
C ASN A 82 8.18 -13.68 -9.76
N PRO A 83 6.84 -13.63 -9.95
CA PRO A 83 5.98 -12.67 -9.28
C PRO A 83 6.00 -12.80 -7.74
N LEU A 84 6.27 -14.01 -7.21
CA LEU A 84 6.29 -14.25 -5.78
C LEU A 84 7.44 -13.51 -5.09
N GLU A 85 8.62 -13.50 -5.70
CA GLU A 85 9.78 -12.76 -5.18
C GLU A 85 9.50 -11.25 -5.12
N PHE A 86 8.90 -10.70 -6.18
CA PHE A 86 8.53 -9.29 -6.21
C PHE A 86 7.52 -8.95 -5.10
N VAL A 87 6.48 -9.77 -4.92
CA VAL A 87 5.46 -9.56 -3.87
C VAL A 87 6.11 -9.61 -2.47
N LEU A 88 7.02 -10.55 -2.23
CA LEU A 88 7.75 -10.64 -0.96
C LEU A 88 8.64 -9.41 -0.71
N LYS A 89 9.27 -8.86 -1.76
CA LYS A 89 10.05 -7.62 -1.69
C LYS A 89 9.16 -6.42 -1.37
N ALA A 90 8.03 -6.26 -2.08
CA ALA A 90 7.05 -5.21 -1.82
C ALA A 90 6.55 -5.27 -0.36
N GLN A 91 6.24 -6.48 0.13
CA GLN A 91 5.82 -6.71 1.50
C GLN A 91 6.87 -6.25 2.52
N LYS A 92 8.15 -6.56 2.31
CA LYS A 92 9.25 -6.11 3.20
C LYS A 92 9.30 -4.59 3.30
N ILE A 93 9.11 -3.87 2.19
CA ILE A 93 9.08 -2.40 2.17
C ILE A 93 7.86 -1.87 2.94
N ILE A 94 6.66 -2.39 2.66
CA ILE A 94 5.42 -1.96 3.34
C ILE A 94 5.51 -2.20 4.85
N LYS A 95 6.01 -3.35 5.28
CA LYS A 95 6.19 -3.67 6.71
C LYS A 95 7.11 -2.67 7.40
N ARG A 96 8.27 -2.36 6.81
CA ARG A 96 9.19 -1.35 7.36
C ARG A 96 8.53 0.02 7.52
N LYS A 97 7.64 0.40 6.60
CA LYS A 97 6.91 1.67 6.65
C LYS A 97 5.76 1.68 7.66
N ARG A 98 5.17 0.54 8.00
CA ARG A 98 4.12 0.43 9.03
C ARG A 98 4.65 0.46 10.47
N THR A 99 5.92 0.11 10.67
CA THR A 99 6.57 0.07 12.01
C THR A 99 7.27 1.38 12.37
N LEU A 100 7.31 2.34 11.45
CA LEU A 100 7.71 3.74 11.68
C LEU A 100 6.48 4.59 11.98
#